data_AF-A0A7J6UEG8-F1
#
_entry.id   AF-A0A7J6UEG8-F1
#
_cell.length_a   1.000
_cell.length_b   1.000
_cell.length_c   1.000
_cell.angle_alpha   90.00
_cell.angle_beta   90.00
_cell.angle_gamma   90.00
#
_symmetry.space_group_name_H-M   'P 1'
#
loop_
_entity.id
_entity.type
_entity.pdbx_description
1 polymer ?
#
loop_
_entity_poly.entity_id
_entity_poly.type
_entity_poly.pdbx_seq_one_letter_code
_entity_poly.pdbx_strand_id
1 'polypeptide(L)'
;QIYGALFDRLLTDSLWRTVANVPGLIRLFSSYFKKNAQFSEQIKRNMQTILLRFQYVLNHRKIEMQAFDLIAAMFRYLPFDAYKDSLPGILTVFLTKLQKKSTAALTRKFAITLSVFEYCIPDGTKVLLTTLEQIQAGLSVMVVKSLWMPALKGNMGGKENKKVCLLSAAKFVSDSTVQSNGEMMHAALMGISELLGFNEQEQQPGNSLLNPRLNDEDDDEQEEAEDREYEVAFARLHSTEMPGHADCAPSVTDVPGSIKQALRGIDGRFFANPPQELARLSAWVRS
;
A
#
# COMPACT_ATOMS: atom_id res chain seq x y z
N GLN A 1 -17.35 3.71 27.44
CA GLN A 1 -18.73 3.32 27.04
C GLN A 1 -19.21 4.12 25.83
N ILE A 2 -19.20 5.47 25.85
CA ILE A 2 -19.67 6.31 24.72
C ILE A 2 -18.95 6.03 23.40
N TYR A 3 -17.61 6.03 23.38
CA TYR A 3 -16.83 5.76 22.16
C TYR A 3 -17.00 4.32 21.63
N GLY A 4 -17.31 3.35 22.50
CA GLY A 4 -17.61 1.98 22.07
C GLY A 4 -18.97 1.89 21.36
N ALA A 5 -19.99 2.56 21.89
CA ALA A 5 -21.31 2.64 21.23
C ALA A 5 -21.25 3.43 19.93
N LEU A 6 -20.38 4.46 19.86
CA LEU A 6 -20.13 5.19 18.62
C LEU A 6 -19.51 4.28 17.56
N PHE A 7 -18.53 3.44 17.92
CA PHE A 7 -17.90 2.50 16.98
C PHE A 7 -18.94 1.67 16.21
N ASP A 8 -19.89 1.06 16.92
CA ASP A 8 -20.92 0.23 16.30
C ASP A 8 -21.82 1.06 15.36
N ARG A 9 -22.18 2.28 15.76
CA ARG A 9 -22.98 3.19 14.92
C ARG A 9 -22.28 3.59 13.64
N LEU A 10 -20.96 3.75 13.64
CA LEU A 10 -20.17 4.11 12.46
C LEU A 10 -20.19 3.04 11.37
N LEU A 11 -20.56 1.81 11.70
CA LEU A 11 -20.68 0.71 10.74
C LEU A 11 -22.06 0.61 10.09
N THR A 12 -23.01 1.48 10.46
CA THR A 12 -24.34 1.54 9.87
C THR A 12 -24.25 1.82 8.38
N ASP A 13 -24.97 1.05 7.58
CA ASP A 13 -24.93 1.10 6.11
C ASP A 13 -25.20 2.49 5.54
N SER A 14 -26.19 3.19 6.10
CA SER A 14 -26.57 4.53 5.66
C SER A 14 -25.44 5.55 5.72
N LEU A 15 -24.52 5.44 6.68
CA LEU A 15 -23.40 6.38 6.81
C LEU A 15 -22.39 6.23 5.67
N TRP A 16 -22.20 5.01 5.17
CA TRP A 16 -21.23 4.70 4.11
C TRP A 16 -21.79 4.96 2.71
N ARG A 17 -23.13 5.00 2.57
CA ARG A 17 -23.78 5.36 1.29
C ARG A 17 -23.54 6.81 0.88
N THR A 18 -23.35 7.70 1.84
CA THR A 18 -22.98 9.08 1.55
C THR A 18 -21.47 9.18 1.32
N VAL A 19 -21.04 9.28 0.07
CA VAL A 19 -19.62 9.39 -0.35
C VAL A 19 -18.84 10.42 0.46
N ALA A 20 -19.45 11.59 0.72
CA ALA A 20 -18.87 12.66 1.52
C ALA A 20 -18.40 12.21 2.91
N ASN A 21 -19.07 11.23 3.51
CA ASN A 21 -18.74 10.76 4.85
C ASN A 21 -17.52 9.83 4.85
N VAL A 22 -17.26 9.13 3.75
CA VAL A 22 -16.30 8.01 3.68
C VAL A 22 -14.89 8.41 4.12
N PRO A 23 -14.30 9.54 3.66
CA PRO A 23 -12.99 9.98 4.15
C PRO A 23 -12.98 10.22 5.67
N GLY A 24 -14.05 10.80 6.22
CA GLY A 24 -14.20 11.04 7.66
C GLY A 24 -14.33 9.75 8.46
N LEU A 25 -15.15 8.81 7.98
CA LEU A 25 -15.33 7.49 8.59
C LEU A 25 -14.01 6.73 8.66
N ILE A 26 -13.25 6.69 7.57
CA ILE A 26 -11.97 5.97 7.52
C ILE A 26 -10.93 6.60 8.45
N ARG A 27 -10.86 7.94 8.53
CA ARG A 27 -9.99 8.62 9.52
C ARG A 27 -10.36 8.26 10.96
N LEU A 28 -11.65 8.12 11.24
CA LEU A 28 -12.13 7.75 12.56
C LEU A 28 -11.86 6.27 12.87
N PHE A 29 -12.11 5.35 11.94
CA PHE A 29 -11.70 3.94 12.08
C PHE A 29 -10.21 3.77 12.27
N SER A 30 -9.39 4.51 11.52
CA SER A 30 -7.94 4.53 11.69
C SER A 30 -7.55 4.93 13.13
N SER A 31 -8.28 5.86 13.73
CA SER A 31 -8.07 6.28 15.13
C SER A 31 -8.46 5.18 16.13
N TYR A 32 -9.57 4.46 15.88
CA TYR A 32 -9.94 3.29 16.68
C TYR A 32 -8.92 2.16 16.56
N PHE A 33 -8.42 1.88 15.35
CA PHE A 33 -7.38 0.87 15.14
C PHE A 33 -6.08 1.24 15.84
N LYS A 34 -5.68 2.52 15.80
CA LYS A 34 -4.52 3.02 16.56
C LYS A 34 -4.69 2.83 18.08
N LYS A 35 -5.92 2.81 18.57
CA LYS A 35 -6.28 2.53 19.97
C LYS A 35 -6.79 1.09 20.16
N ASN A 36 -6.37 0.14 19.32
CA ASN A 36 -6.92 -1.23 19.29
C ASN A 36 -7.01 -1.90 20.67
N ALA A 37 -6.05 -1.69 21.56
CA ALA A 37 -6.07 -2.27 22.91
C ALA A 37 -7.31 -1.89 23.72
N GLN A 38 -7.90 -0.71 23.46
CA GLN A 38 -9.12 -0.23 24.12
C GLN A 38 -10.41 -0.68 23.43
N PHE A 39 -10.32 -1.16 22.19
CA PHE A 39 -11.46 -1.49 21.33
C PHE A 39 -11.36 -2.90 20.73
N SER A 40 -10.55 -3.78 21.33
CA SER A 40 -10.23 -5.09 20.79
C SER A 40 -11.48 -5.94 20.58
N GLU A 41 -12.39 -5.95 21.55
CA GLU A 41 -13.65 -6.68 21.48
C GLU A 41 -14.57 -6.14 20.38
N GLN A 42 -14.69 -4.81 20.26
CA GLN A 42 -15.49 -4.17 19.22
C GLN A 42 -14.93 -4.44 17.82
N ILE A 43 -13.61 -4.36 17.66
CA ILE A 43 -12.93 -4.64 16.39
C ILE A 43 -13.14 -6.11 16.00
N LYS A 44 -12.90 -7.05 16.93
CA LYS A 44 -13.07 -8.48 16.69
C LYS A 44 -14.52 -8.82 16.33
N ARG A 45 -15.48 -8.36 17.13
CA ARG A 45 -16.92 -8.61 16.92
C ARG A 45 -17.40 -8.07 15.56
N ASN A 46 -16.88 -6.93 15.14
CA ASN A 46 -17.33 -6.24 13.93
C ASN A 46 -16.41 -6.43 12.72
N MET A 47 -15.39 -7.30 12.78
CA MET A 47 -14.40 -7.47 11.72
C MET A 47 -15.07 -7.75 10.36
N GLN A 48 -16.03 -8.68 10.34
CA GLN A 48 -16.77 -8.98 9.12
C GLN A 48 -17.48 -7.76 8.54
N THR A 49 -18.12 -6.95 9.39
CA THR A 49 -18.82 -5.73 8.96
C THR A 49 -17.84 -4.69 8.41
N ILE A 50 -16.67 -4.52 9.04
CA ILE A 50 -15.60 -3.65 8.54
C ILE A 50 -15.18 -4.09 7.13
N LEU A 51 -15.02 -5.40 6.92
CA LEU A 51 -14.65 -5.95 5.61
C LEU A 51 -15.75 -5.80 4.56
N LEU A 52 -17.03 -5.85 4.95
CA LEU A 52 -18.14 -5.52 4.07
C LEU A 52 -18.11 -4.03 3.66
N ARG A 53 -17.77 -3.12 4.58
CA ARG A 53 -17.56 -1.69 4.25
C ARG A 53 -16.39 -1.49 3.32
N PHE A 54 -15.27 -2.18 3.55
CA PHE A 54 -14.14 -2.22 2.62
C PHE A 54 -14.57 -2.64 1.21
N GLN A 55 -15.30 -3.76 1.06
CA GLN A 55 -15.76 -4.24 -0.24
C GLN A 55 -16.73 -3.26 -0.92
N TYR A 56 -17.64 -2.64 -0.15
CA TYR A 56 -18.54 -1.61 -0.66
C TYR A 56 -17.77 -0.43 -1.24
N VAL A 57 -16.84 0.13 -0.45
CA VAL A 57 -16.03 1.30 -0.86
C VAL A 57 -15.18 0.96 -2.08
N LEU A 58 -14.53 -0.21 -2.12
CA LEU A 58 -13.67 -0.61 -3.24
C LEU A 58 -14.44 -0.75 -4.57
N ASN A 59 -15.73 -1.12 -4.51
CA ASN A 59 -16.56 -1.28 -5.70
C ASN A 59 -17.20 0.04 -6.17
N HIS A 60 -17.07 1.13 -5.41
CA HIS A 60 -17.66 2.42 -5.74
C HIS A 60 -16.63 3.36 -6.38
N ARG A 61 -16.80 3.70 -7.68
CA ARG A 61 -15.82 4.43 -8.50
C ARG A 61 -15.25 5.70 -7.84
N LYS A 62 -16.11 6.54 -7.25
CA LYS A 62 -15.70 7.82 -6.62
C LYS A 62 -14.85 7.68 -5.34
N ILE A 63 -14.97 6.54 -4.64
CA ILE A 63 -14.36 6.34 -3.31
C ILE A 63 -13.47 5.09 -3.26
N GLU A 64 -13.17 4.47 -4.39
CA GLU A 64 -12.47 3.18 -4.43
C GLU A 64 -11.06 3.28 -3.83
N MET A 65 -10.40 4.44 -3.96
CA MET A 65 -9.07 4.67 -3.43
C MET A 65 -9.04 4.66 -1.89
N GLN A 66 -10.14 5.05 -1.25
CA GLN A 66 -10.28 5.14 0.20
C GLN A 66 -10.35 3.74 0.83
N ALA A 67 -10.77 2.71 0.08
CA ALA A 67 -10.72 1.32 0.55
C ALA A 67 -9.31 0.87 0.93
N PHE A 68 -8.31 1.33 0.17
CA PHE A 68 -6.89 1.05 0.45
C PHE A 68 -6.44 1.73 1.74
N ASP A 69 -6.87 2.97 1.98
CA ASP A 69 -6.51 3.69 3.20
C ASP A 69 -7.10 3.01 4.45
N LEU A 70 -8.31 2.43 4.35
CA LEU A 70 -8.91 1.64 5.43
C LEU A 70 -8.10 0.37 5.73
N ILE A 71 -7.74 -0.41 4.71
CA ILE A 71 -6.99 -1.66 4.90
C ILE A 71 -5.54 -1.37 5.32
N ALA A 72 -4.90 -0.35 4.76
CA ALA A 72 -3.56 0.08 5.20
C ALA A 72 -3.56 0.49 6.69
N ALA A 73 -4.62 1.16 7.16
CA ALA A 73 -4.78 1.47 8.58
C ALA A 73 -4.99 0.21 9.43
N MET A 74 -5.73 -0.79 8.94
CA MET A 74 -5.86 -2.09 9.61
C MET A 74 -4.49 -2.77 9.76
N PHE A 75 -3.73 -2.87 8.66
CA PHE A 75 -2.41 -3.51 8.66
C PHE A 75 -1.38 -2.78 9.52
N ARG A 76 -1.46 -1.45 9.59
CA ARG A 76 -0.55 -0.64 10.39
C ARG A 76 -0.80 -0.78 11.88
N TYR A 77 -2.06 -0.84 12.30
CA TYR A 77 -2.42 -0.61 13.69
C TYR A 77 -3.02 -1.82 14.40
N LEU A 78 -3.58 -2.80 13.69
CA LEU A 78 -4.16 -3.97 14.32
C LEU A 78 -3.12 -5.08 14.48
N PRO A 79 -3.17 -5.87 15.56
CA PRO A 79 -2.38 -7.09 15.65
C PRO A 79 -2.81 -8.07 14.56
N PHE A 80 -1.86 -8.80 13.98
CA PHE A 80 -2.13 -9.70 12.86
C PHE A 80 -3.22 -10.74 13.16
N ASP A 81 -3.25 -11.27 14.39
CA ASP A 81 -4.27 -12.23 14.83
C ASP A 81 -5.72 -11.71 14.69
N ALA A 82 -5.94 -10.40 14.70
CA ALA A 82 -7.28 -9.83 14.56
C ALA A 82 -7.88 -10.04 13.15
N TYR A 83 -7.04 -10.18 12.12
CA TYR A 83 -7.49 -10.27 10.73
C TYR A 83 -6.80 -11.38 9.91
N LYS A 84 -6.00 -12.24 10.57
CA LYS A 84 -5.27 -13.35 9.95
C LYS A 84 -6.16 -14.23 9.07
N ASP A 85 -7.30 -14.65 9.59
CA ASP A 85 -8.24 -15.53 8.87
C ASP A 85 -8.92 -14.82 7.68
N SER A 86 -8.97 -13.49 7.72
CA SER A 86 -9.54 -12.66 6.67
C SER A 86 -8.52 -12.24 5.61
N LEU A 87 -7.22 -12.38 5.85
CA LEU A 87 -6.17 -11.94 4.94
C LEU A 87 -6.31 -12.53 3.52
N PRO A 88 -6.54 -13.85 3.32
CA PRO A 88 -6.74 -14.41 1.99
C PRO A 88 -7.94 -13.76 1.26
N GLY A 89 -9.02 -13.50 1.99
CA GLY A 89 -10.21 -12.84 1.44
C GLY A 89 -9.95 -11.38 1.07
N ILE A 90 -9.23 -10.63 1.91
CA ILE A 90 -8.84 -9.24 1.63
C ILE A 90 -8.00 -9.16 0.35
N LEU A 91 -6.98 -10.03 0.22
CA LEU A 91 -6.12 -10.08 -0.96
C LEU A 91 -6.90 -10.51 -2.20
N THR A 92 -7.77 -11.52 -2.09
CA THR A 92 -8.62 -11.98 -3.20
C THR A 92 -9.52 -10.85 -3.71
N VAL A 93 -10.12 -10.05 -2.82
CA VAL A 93 -10.97 -8.91 -3.20
C VAL A 93 -10.16 -7.85 -3.97
N PHE A 94 -8.97 -7.48 -3.49
CA PHE A 94 -8.10 -6.54 -4.21
C PHE A 94 -7.67 -7.06 -5.57
N LEU A 95 -7.20 -8.32 -5.63
CA LEU A 95 -6.72 -8.94 -6.87
C LEU A 95 -7.86 -9.07 -7.89
N THR A 96 -9.06 -9.44 -7.46
CA THR A 96 -10.24 -9.50 -8.33
C THR A 96 -10.58 -8.12 -8.88
N LYS A 97 -10.49 -7.06 -8.06
CA LYS A 97 -10.70 -5.68 -8.52
C LYS A 97 -9.67 -5.31 -9.58
N LEU A 98 -8.38 -5.56 -9.33
CA LEU A 98 -7.29 -5.26 -10.26
C LEU A 98 -7.38 -6.06 -11.57
N GLN A 99 -7.83 -7.31 -11.51
CA GLN A 99 -8.08 -8.13 -12.71
C GLN A 99 -9.21 -7.57 -13.57
N LYS A 100 -10.27 -7.03 -12.95
CA LYS A 100 -11.40 -6.43 -13.67
C LYS A 100 -11.08 -5.04 -14.22
N LYS A 101 -10.41 -4.21 -13.43
CA LYS A 101 -10.01 -2.84 -13.75
C LYS A 101 -8.62 -2.61 -13.18
N SER A 102 -7.62 -2.55 -14.05
CA SER A 102 -6.25 -2.19 -13.66
C SER A 102 -5.94 -0.80 -14.18
N THR A 103 -5.83 0.17 -13.26
CA THR A 103 -5.28 1.48 -13.56
C THR A 103 -3.96 1.64 -12.83
N ALA A 104 -3.09 2.51 -13.33
CA ALA A 104 -1.81 2.75 -12.68
C ALA A 104 -1.99 3.30 -11.25
N ALA A 105 -3.03 4.11 -11.02
CA ALA A 105 -3.38 4.61 -9.68
C ALA A 105 -3.80 3.50 -8.72
N LEU A 106 -4.67 2.60 -9.17
CA LEU A 106 -5.17 1.49 -8.35
C LEU A 106 -4.06 0.51 -8.00
N THR A 107 -3.24 0.13 -8.98
CA THR A 107 -2.10 -0.78 -8.79
C THR A 107 -1.05 -0.16 -7.86
N ARG A 108 -0.80 1.16 -7.94
CA ARG A 108 0.06 1.87 -6.98
C ARG A 108 -0.50 1.84 -5.55
N LYS A 109 -1.79 2.13 -5.37
CA LYS A 109 -2.43 2.08 -4.05
C LYS A 109 -2.40 0.67 -3.46
N PHE A 110 -2.56 -0.36 -4.28
CA PHE A 110 -2.37 -1.74 -3.88
C PHE A 110 -0.93 -2.03 -3.44
N ALA A 111 0.06 -1.61 -4.22
CA ALA A 111 1.48 -1.76 -3.89
C ALA A 111 1.86 -1.08 -2.57
N ILE A 112 1.40 0.14 -2.33
CA ILE A 112 1.61 0.85 -1.05
C ILE A 112 0.96 0.07 0.10
N THR A 113 -0.25 -0.47 -0.10
CA THR A 113 -0.97 -1.24 0.93
C THR A 113 -0.24 -2.54 1.27
N LEU A 114 0.30 -3.25 0.27
CA LEU A 114 1.16 -4.42 0.48
C LEU A 114 2.47 -4.05 1.18
N SER A 115 3.09 -2.93 0.82
CA SER A 115 4.29 -2.42 1.51
C SER A 115 4.04 -2.09 2.98
N VAL A 116 2.87 -1.54 3.32
CA VAL A 116 2.47 -1.33 4.71
C VAL A 116 2.32 -2.67 5.43
N PHE A 117 1.65 -3.66 4.84
CA PHE A 117 1.53 -5.01 5.40
C PHE A 117 2.89 -5.63 5.66
N GLU A 118 3.73 -5.69 4.63
CA GLU A 118 5.05 -6.31 4.66
C GLU A 118 5.93 -5.72 5.75
N TYR A 119 5.95 -4.38 5.84
CA TYR A 119 6.76 -3.70 6.83
C TYR A 119 6.25 -3.92 8.25
N CYS A 120 4.94 -3.76 8.48
CA CYS A 120 4.37 -3.74 9.83
C CYS A 120 4.23 -5.14 10.47
N ILE A 121 4.11 -6.20 9.66
CA ILE A 121 4.00 -7.57 10.18
C ILE A 121 5.39 -8.19 10.34
N PRO A 122 5.80 -8.67 11.54
CA PRO A 122 7.15 -9.22 11.76
C PRO A 122 7.58 -10.23 10.70
N ASP A 123 6.77 -11.27 10.47
CA ASP A 123 6.99 -12.30 9.44
C ASP A 123 6.25 -12.00 8.12
N GLY A 124 6.14 -10.70 7.78
CA GLY A 124 5.37 -10.19 6.64
C GLY A 124 5.62 -10.96 5.36
N THR A 125 6.89 -11.15 4.98
CA THR A 125 7.27 -11.81 3.73
C THR A 125 6.73 -13.23 3.69
N LYS A 126 7.05 -14.04 4.70
CA LYS A 126 6.59 -15.43 4.79
C LYS A 126 5.07 -15.53 4.77
N VAL A 127 4.39 -14.69 5.55
CA VAL A 127 2.92 -14.69 5.62
C VAL A 127 2.31 -14.31 4.27
N LEU A 128 2.78 -13.22 3.65
CA LEU A 128 2.27 -12.74 2.37
C LEU A 128 2.43 -13.79 1.28
N LEU A 129 3.64 -14.33 1.10
CA LEU A 129 3.92 -15.33 0.07
C LEU A 129 3.10 -16.60 0.30
N THR A 130 3.03 -17.10 1.53
CA THR A 130 2.24 -18.28 1.87
C THR A 130 0.76 -18.05 1.60
N THR A 131 0.21 -16.89 1.99
CA THR A 131 -1.21 -16.59 1.77
C THR A 131 -1.53 -16.44 0.28
N LEU A 132 -0.64 -15.85 -0.52
CA LEU A 132 -0.83 -15.78 -1.97
C LEU A 132 -0.84 -17.18 -2.59
N GLU A 133 0.08 -18.05 -2.20
CA GLU A 133 0.10 -19.44 -2.68
C GLU A 133 -1.13 -20.26 -2.23
N GLN A 134 -1.71 -19.95 -1.06
CA GLN A 134 -2.98 -20.55 -0.61
C GLN A 134 -4.17 -20.14 -1.47
N ILE A 135 -4.17 -18.91 -1.99
CA ILE A 135 -5.24 -18.44 -2.89
C ILE A 135 -5.12 -19.16 -4.24
N GLN A 136 -3.92 -19.18 -4.82
CA GLN A 136 -3.64 -19.88 -6.07
C GLN A 136 -2.14 -20.16 -6.21
N ALA A 137 -1.78 -21.35 -6.69
CA ALA A 137 -0.39 -21.71 -6.95
C ALA A 137 0.27 -20.77 -7.97
N GLY A 138 1.47 -20.29 -7.67
CA GLY A 138 2.25 -19.35 -8.50
C GLY A 138 1.79 -17.88 -8.37
N LEU A 139 0.76 -17.60 -7.58
CA LEU A 139 0.25 -16.25 -7.39
C LEU A 139 1.26 -15.34 -6.70
N SER A 140 2.09 -15.88 -5.81
CA SER A 140 3.08 -15.05 -5.10
C SER A 140 4.10 -14.43 -6.07
N VAL A 141 4.64 -15.23 -7.01
CA VAL A 141 5.58 -14.75 -8.03
C VAL A 141 4.90 -13.72 -8.92
N MET A 142 3.68 -14.00 -9.40
CA MET A 142 2.93 -13.09 -10.26
C MET A 142 2.68 -11.74 -9.58
N VAL A 143 2.17 -11.74 -8.35
CA VAL A 143 1.87 -10.51 -7.62
C VAL A 143 3.13 -9.69 -7.40
N VAL A 144 4.23 -10.30 -6.97
CA VAL A 144 5.50 -9.59 -6.73
C VAL A 144 6.05 -9.00 -8.04
N LYS A 145 6.15 -9.82 -9.09
CA LYS A 145 6.82 -9.47 -10.34
C LYS A 145 5.99 -8.56 -11.25
N SER A 146 4.66 -8.70 -11.25
CA SER A 146 3.79 -8.05 -12.22
C SER A 146 2.91 -6.95 -11.63
N LEU A 147 2.66 -6.94 -10.31
CA LEU A 147 1.77 -5.97 -9.68
C LEU A 147 2.50 -5.10 -8.65
N TRP A 148 3.17 -5.69 -7.68
CA TRP A 148 3.70 -4.98 -6.53
C TRP A 148 4.98 -4.20 -6.86
N MET A 149 6.05 -4.89 -7.25
CA MET A 149 7.36 -4.24 -7.44
C MET A 149 7.37 -3.26 -8.62
N PRO A 150 6.77 -3.56 -9.80
CA PRO A 150 6.73 -2.60 -10.91
C PRO A 150 5.99 -1.30 -10.58
N ALA A 151 4.96 -1.36 -9.73
CA ALA A 151 4.18 -0.19 -9.35
C ALA A 151 4.98 0.82 -8.50
N LEU A 152 6.11 0.40 -7.92
CA LEU A 152 6.99 1.25 -7.11
C LEU A 152 7.72 2.33 -7.94
N LYS A 153 7.72 2.23 -9.28
CA LYS A 153 8.23 3.26 -10.19
C LYS A 153 7.42 4.57 -10.16
N GLY A 154 6.17 4.52 -9.72
CA GLY A 154 5.29 5.69 -9.73
C GLY A 154 5.50 6.66 -8.57
N ASN A 155 4.80 7.80 -8.61
CA ASN A 155 4.70 8.69 -7.46
C ASN A 155 3.97 7.98 -6.31
N MET A 156 4.63 7.80 -5.17
CA MET A 156 4.08 7.15 -3.97
C MET A 156 3.12 8.06 -3.17
N GLY A 157 2.89 9.29 -3.61
CA GLY A 157 1.91 10.21 -3.00
C GLY A 157 2.34 10.76 -1.64
N GLY A 158 3.64 10.75 -1.35
CA GLY A 158 4.20 11.28 -0.09
C GLY A 158 5.53 10.65 0.30
N LYS A 159 6.29 11.34 1.16
CA LYS A 159 7.59 10.85 1.65
C LYS A 159 7.42 9.63 2.56
N GLU A 160 6.36 9.60 3.35
CA GLU A 160 6.02 8.52 4.28
C GLU A 160 5.71 7.22 3.52
N ASN A 161 4.93 7.31 2.43
CA ASN A 161 4.63 6.16 1.57
C ASN A 161 5.90 5.67 0.87
N LYS A 162 6.70 6.57 0.30
CA LYS A 162 7.99 6.21 -0.32
C LYS A 162 8.92 5.51 0.68
N LYS A 163 8.98 6.01 1.92
CA LYS A 163 9.77 5.43 3.02
C LYS A 163 9.31 4.01 3.36
N VAL A 164 8.01 3.78 3.59
CA VAL A 164 7.53 2.42 3.91
C VAL A 164 7.72 1.46 2.74
N CYS A 165 7.53 1.91 1.49
CA CYS A 165 7.80 1.10 0.31
C CYS A 165 9.27 0.66 0.24
N LEU A 166 10.22 1.58 0.43
CA LEU A 166 11.66 1.27 0.47
C LEU A 166 11.99 0.26 1.57
N LEU A 167 11.55 0.53 2.81
CA LEU A 167 11.86 -0.34 3.95
C LEU A 167 11.20 -1.72 3.82
N SER A 168 9.98 -1.78 3.27
CA SER A 168 9.29 -3.04 2.98
C SER A 168 10.03 -3.86 1.93
N ALA A 169 10.51 -3.24 0.85
CA ALA A 169 11.23 -3.93 -0.21
C ALA A 169 12.59 -4.43 0.30
N ALA A 170 13.30 -3.64 1.12
CA ALA A 170 14.56 -4.04 1.76
C ALA A 170 14.37 -5.23 2.72
N LYS A 171 13.32 -5.21 3.52
CA LYS A 171 12.95 -6.34 4.37
C LYS A 171 12.64 -7.59 3.54
N PHE A 172 11.84 -7.41 2.47
CA PHE A 172 11.42 -8.49 1.58
C PHE A 172 12.61 -9.21 0.92
N VAL A 173 13.58 -8.47 0.38
CA VAL A 173 14.77 -9.08 -0.24
C VAL A 173 15.73 -9.75 0.74
N SER A 174 15.59 -9.45 2.04
CA SER A 174 16.39 -10.09 3.08
C SER A 174 15.89 -11.50 3.41
N ASP A 175 14.66 -11.85 3.02
CA ASP A 175 14.07 -13.16 3.30
C ASP A 175 14.65 -14.27 2.39
N SER A 176 14.96 -15.42 2.99
CA SER A 176 15.57 -16.56 2.29
C SER A 176 14.71 -17.13 1.16
N THR A 177 13.38 -17.13 1.30
CA THR A 177 12.46 -17.60 0.25
C THR A 177 12.54 -16.69 -0.96
N VAL A 178 12.62 -15.37 -0.74
CA VAL A 178 12.80 -14.39 -1.81
C VAL A 178 14.16 -14.54 -2.46
N GLN A 179 15.23 -14.67 -1.68
CA GLN A 179 16.58 -14.89 -2.22
C GLN A 179 16.71 -16.20 -3.01
N SER A 180 15.91 -17.22 -2.70
CA SER A 180 15.88 -18.48 -3.47
C SER A 180 15.16 -18.35 -4.82
N ASN A 181 14.33 -17.32 -4.99
CA ASN A 181 13.57 -17.06 -6.20
C ASN A 181 14.15 -15.88 -6.99
N GLY A 182 14.91 -16.18 -8.04
CA GLY A 182 15.60 -15.17 -8.85
C GLY A 182 14.67 -14.13 -9.48
N GLU A 183 13.42 -14.49 -9.81
CA GLU A 183 12.46 -13.56 -10.42
C GLU A 183 11.93 -12.54 -9.42
N MET A 184 11.50 -13.01 -8.23
CA MET A 184 11.07 -12.12 -7.15
C MET A 184 12.21 -11.20 -6.71
N MET A 185 13.41 -11.77 -6.58
CA MET A 185 14.59 -11.04 -6.16
C MET A 185 14.96 -9.94 -7.16
N HIS A 186 14.99 -10.26 -8.45
CA HIS A 186 15.23 -9.27 -9.50
C HIS A 186 14.18 -8.16 -9.50
N ALA A 187 12.89 -8.52 -9.44
CA ALA A 187 11.80 -7.54 -9.41
C ALA A 187 11.90 -6.59 -8.19
N ALA A 188 12.22 -7.14 -7.01
CA ALA A 188 12.34 -6.35 -5.80
C ALA A 188 13.57 -5.42 -5.81
N LEU A 189 14.73 -5.88 -6.31
CA LEU A 189 15.89 -5.03 -6.49
C LEU A 189 15.62 -3.89 -7.49
N MET A 190 14.90 -4.18 -8.58
CA MET A 190 14.47 -3.14 -9.52
C MET A 190 13.55 -2.13 -8.84
N GLY A 191 12.56 -2.58 -8.06
CA GLY A 191 11.68 -1.71 -7.28
C GLY A 191 12.45 -0.81 -6.30
N ILE A 192 13.49 -1.34 -5.63
CA ILE A 192 14.38 -0.55 -4.77
C ILE A 192 15.16 0.48 -5.58
N SER A 193 15.71 0.10 -6.74
CA SER A 193 16.46 0.99 -7.64
C SER A 193 15.60 2.17 -8.11
N GLU A 194 14.36 1.89 -8.52
CA GLU A 194 13.37 2.90 -8.93
C GLU A 194 13.03 3.85 -7.78
N LEU A 195 12.74 3.32 -6.59
CA LEU A 195 12.44 4.15 -5.42
C LEU A 195 13.64 5.02 -5.00
N LEU A 196 14.88 4.56 -5.20
CA LEU A 196 16.08 5.35 -4.93
C LEU A 196 16.41 6.35 -6.06
N GLY A 197 15.69 6.31 -7.19
CA GLY A 197 15.88 7.22 -8.33
C GLY A 197 17.09 6.85 -9.21
N PHE A 198 17.65 5.65 -9.07
CA PHE A 198 18.83 5.26 -9.86
C PHE A 198 18.54 5.06 -11.35
N ASN A 199 17.28 4.84 -11.72
CA ASN A 199 16.83 4.63 -13.09
C ASN A 199 16.30 5.91 -13.78
N GLU A 200 16.44 7.09 -13.16
CA GLU A 200 15.91 8.36 -13.68
C GLU A 200 16.70 8.96 -14.87
N GLN A 201 17.72 8.28 -15.41
CA GLN A 201 18.51 8.76 -16.55
C GLN A 201 18.16 8.05 -17.85
N GLU A 202 16.97 8.34 -18.39
CA GLU A 202 16.67 8.29 -19.83
C GLU A 202 15.50 9.21 -20.22
N GLN A 203 15.34 10.33 -19.50
CA GLN A 203 14.54 11.46 -19.97
C GLN A 203 15.49 12.56 -20.44
N GLN A 204 15.56 12.76 -21.76
CA GLN A 204 16.36 13.81 -22.38
C GLN A 204 16.04 15.19 -21.79
N PRO A 205 17.06 16.05 -21.59
CA PRO A 205 16.86 17.45 -21.22
C PRO A 205 16.45 18.24 -22.48
N GLY A 206 15.16 18.18 -22.83
CA GLY A 206 14.60 18.89 -23.98
C GLY A 206 13.21 19.51 -23.76
N ASN A 207 12.45 19.07 -22.74
CA ASN A 207 11.08 19.54 -22.52
C ASN A 207 10.84 20.16 -21.13
N SER A 208 11.90 20.64 -20.46
CA SER A 208 11.76 21.39 -19.21
C SER A 208 11.79 22.88 -19.54
N LEU A 209 10.61 23.52 -19.47
CA LEU A 209 10.33 24.93 -19.12
C LEU A 209 8.93 25.41 -19.59
N LEU A 210 8.11 24.57 -20.20
CA LEU A 210 6.75 24.91 -20.65
C LEU A 210 5.74 23.77 -20.49
N ASN A 211 5.74 23.06 -19.36
CA ASN A 211 4.61 22.19 -19.03
C ASN A 211 4.02 22.47 -17.63
N PRO A 212 3.30 23.60 -17.47
CA PRO A 212 2.37 23.76 -16.37
C PRO A 212 1.08 23.00 -16.73
N ARG A 213 1.11 21.66 -16.62
CA ARG A 213 -0.04 20.74 -16.63
C ARG A 213 0.48 19.29 -16.53
N LEU A 214 0.82 18.88 -15.32
CA LEU A 214 0.41 17.55 -14.87
C LEU A 214 -0.91 17.81 -14.14
N ASN A 215 -1.98 17.86 -14.91
CA ASN A 215 -3.29 17.56 -14.35
C ASN A 215 -3.18 16.10 -13.86
N ASP A 216 -3.06 15.92 -12.55
CA ASP A 216 -3.39 14.67 -11.85
C ASP A 216 -4.92 14.53 -11.69
N GLU A 217 -5.68 15.19 -12.57
CA GLU A 217 -7.12 15.10 -12.74
C GLU A 217 -7.35 14.52 -14.15
N ASP A 218 -8.24 13.53 -14.23
CA ASP A 218 -8.77 12.88 -15.45
C ASP A 218 -7.98 11.70 -16.03
N ASP A 219 -8.07 10.53 -15.36
CA ASP A 219 -8.36 9.30 -16.11
C ASP A 219 -9.81 9.50 -16.62
N ASP A 220 -9.95 10.06 -17.82
CA ASP A 220 -11.21 10.18 -18.57
C ASP A 220 -11.78 8.77 -18.88
N GLU A 221 -12.31 8.09 -17.87
CA GLU A 221 -13.43 7.19 -18.10
C GLU A 221 -14.62 8.10 -18.42
N GLN A 222 -15.03 8.10 -19.70
CA GLN A 222 -16.24 8.75 -20.19
C GLN A 222 -17.32 8.80 -19.09
N GLU A 223 -17.68 10.00 -18.66
CA GLU A 223 -18.84 10.23 -17.80
C GLU A 223 -20.07 9.71 -18.54
N GLU A 224 -20.43 8.45 -18.33
CA GLU A 224 -21.78 7.98 -18.56
C GLU A 224 -22.65 8.82 -17.62
N ALA A 225 -23.36 9.76 -18.21
CA ALA A 225 -24.23 10.70 -17.52
C ALA A 225 -25.41 9.94 -16.88
N GLU A 226 -25.18 9.38 -15.70
CA GLU A 226 -26.24 8.83 -14.85
C GLU A 226 -26.26 9.54 -13.50
N ASP A 227 -27.43 10.15 -13.26
CA ASP A 227 -27.94 10.81 -12.06
C ASP A 227 -27.00 11.73 -11.29
N ARG A 228 -27.07 13.02 -11.64
CA ARG A 228 -26.70 14.13 -10.75
C ARG A 228 -27.67 14.22 -9.57
N GLU A 229 -27.66 13.21 -8.70
CA GLU A 229 -28.16 13.36 -7.34
C GLU A 229 -27.23 14.37 -6.62
N TYR A 230 -27.82 15.33 -5.90
CA TYR A 230 -27.08 16.38 -5.21
C TYR A 230 -26.16 15.75 -4.15
N GLU A 231 -24.87 15.69 -4.44
CA GLU A 231 -23.87 15.06 -3.58
C GLU A 231 -23.00 16.13 -2.88
N VAL A 232 -22.95 16.09 -1.55
CA VAL A 232 -22.19 17.05 -0.74
C VAL A 232 -20.70 16.72 -0.80
N ALA A 233 -19.82 17.72 -0.89
CA ALA A 233 -18.37 17.52 -0.88
C ALA A 233 -17.82 17.34 0.54
N PHE A 234 -16.79 16.50 0.71
CA PHE A 234 -16.08 16.36 1.98
C PHE A 234 -15.25 17.62 2.29
N ALA A 235 -15.54 18.30 3.40
CA ALA A 235 -14.75 19.42 3.88
C ALA A 235 -13.69 18.96 4.89
N ARG A 236 -12.41 19.05 4.50
CA ARG A 236 -11.27 18.67 5.36
C ARG A 236 -10.94 19.78 6.37
N LEU A 237 -10.85 19.43 7.65
CA LEU A 237 -10.46 20.37 8.71
C LEU A 237 -8.93 20.55 8.76
N HIS A 238 -8.45 21.73 8.38
CA HIS A 238 -7.02 22.05 8.26
C HIS A 238 -6.25 21.93 9.60
N SER A 239 -6.86 22.32 10.71
CA SER A 239 -6.22 22.29 12.05
C SER A 239 -6.08 20.90 12.67
N THR A 240 -6.47 19.83 11.98
CA THR A 240 -6.43 18.45 12.48
C THR A 240 -5.30 17.61 11.87
N GLU A 241 -4.46 18.21 11.05
CA GLU A 241 -3.33 17.53 10.43
C GLU A 241 -2.22 17.32 11.47
N MET A 242 -1.97 16.06 11.80
CA MET A 242 -0.81 15.69 12.60
C MET A 242 0.31 15.22 11.66
N PRO A 243 1.42 15.98 11.56
CA PRO A 243 2.59 15.59 10.77
C PRO A 243 3.07 14.19 11.18
N GLY A 244 3.41 13.35 10.19
CA GLY A 244 3.97 12.02 10.45
C GLY A 244 2.98 10.95 10.95
N HIS A 245 1.67 11.24 11.06
CA HIS A 245 0.68 10.23 11.46
C HIS A 245 0.60 9.03 10.49
N ALA A 246 1.06 9.22 9.25
CA ALA A 246 1.11 8.18 8.23
C ALA A 246 2.43 7.41 8.19
N ASP A 247 3.44 7.75 8.99
CA ASP A 247 4.74 7.07 8.99
C ASP A 247 4.66 5.74 9.76
N CYS A 248 4.85 4.62 9.05
CA CYS A 248 4.94 3.30 9.68
C CYS A 248 6.23 3.10 10.49
N ALA A 249 7.26 3.89 10.18
CA ALA A 249 8.63 3.67 10.61
C ALA A 249 9.23 4.92 11.29
N PRO A 250 8.55 5.56 12.26
CA PRO A 250 9.00 6.83 12.83
C PRO A 250 10.37 6.73 13.53
N SER A 251 10.75 5.54 14.00
CA SER A 251 12.06 5.27 14.59
C SER A 251 13.21 5.23 13.58
N VAL A 252 12.91 5.03 12.30
CA VAL A 252 13.93 4.95 11.24
C VAL A 252 14.23 6.35 10.72
N THR A 253 15.35 6.92 11.17
CA THR A 253 15.82 8.24 10.74
C THR A 253 16.73 8.16 9.51
N ASP A 254 17.64 7.19 9.46
CA ASP A 254 18.51 6.91 8.32
C ASP A 254 17.94 5.79 7.44
N VAL A 255 17.02 6.19 6.55
CA VAL A 255 16.44 5.28 5.56
C VAL A 255 17.53 4.73 4.62
N PRO A 256 18.37 5.55 3.96
CA PRO A 256 19.43 5.05 3.08
C PRO A 256 20.36 4.02 3.75
N GLY A 257 20.82 4.27 4.97
CA GLY A 257 21.67 3.33 5.71
C GLY A 257 20.96 2.02 6.03
N SER A 258 19.69 2.08 6.43
CA SER A 258 18.87 0.88 6.68
C SER A 258 18.73 0.01 5.42
N ILE A 259 18.51 0.64 4.25
CA ILE A 259 18.45 -0.08 2.97
C ILE A 259 19.81 -0.69 2.62
N LYS A 260 20.92 0.05 2.77
CA LYS A 260 22.27 -0.49 2.54
C LYS A 260 22.55 -1.70 3.42
N GLN A 261 22.19 -1.63 4.71
CA GLN A 261 22.41 -2.73 5.65
C GLN A 261 21.65 -3.99 5.22
N ALA A 262 20.38 -3.85 4.84
CA ALA A 262 19.59 -4.97 4.33
C ALA A 262 20.21 -5.57 3.07
N LEU A 263 20.60 -4.74 2.10
CA LEU A 263 21.19 -5.18 0.84
C LEU A 263 22.56 -5.86 0.99
N ARG A 264 23.35 -5.49 2.01
CA ARG A 264 24.64 -6.15 2.32
C ARG A 264 24.46 -7.57 2.87
N GLY A 265 23.30 -7.89 3.45
CA GLY A 265 23.00 -9.23 3.98
C GLY A 265 22.57 -10.25 2.94
N ILE A 266 22.47 -9.85 1.67
CA ILE A 266 21.96 -10.66 0.57
C ILE A 266 23.10 -11.40 -0.11
N ASP A 267 22.81 -12.59 -0.67
CA ASP A 267 23.76 -13.36 -1.46
C ASP A 267 24.42 -12.50 -2.56
N GLY A 268 25.76 -12.43 -2.51
CA GLY A 268 26.58 -11.64 -3.43
C GLY A 268 26.38 -12.02 -4.90
N ARG A 269 25.81 -13.19 -5.22
CA ARG A 269 25.48 -13.59 -6.59
C ARG A 269 24.60 -12.59 -7.33
N PHE A 270 23.71 -11.90 -6.61
CA PHE A 270 22.81 -10.91 -7.22
C PHE A 270 23.54 -9.61 -7.59
N PHE A 271 24.74 -9.40 -7.04
CA PHE A 271 25.56 -8.21 -7.27
C PHE A 271 26.90 -8.51 -7.94
N ALA A 272 27.26 -9.79 -8.17
CA ALA A 272 28.53 -10.19 -8.76
C ALA A 272 28.63 -9.75 -10.23
N ASN A 273 27.57 -9.96 -11.01
CA ASN A 273 27.40 -9.49 -12.39
C ASN A 273 25.97 -8.96 -12.58
N PRO A 274 25.65 -7.78 -12.01
CA PRO A 274 24.29 -7.25 -12.06
C PRO A 274 23.97 -6.84 -13.51
N PRO A 275 22.72 -7.02 -13.97
CA PRO A 275 22.23 -6.34 -15.16
C PRO A 275 22.54 -4.83 -15.10
N GLN A 276 22.70 -4.18 -16.24
CA GLN A 276 23.07 -2.76 -16.33
C GLN A 276 22.16 -1.86 -15.47
N GLU A 277 20.87 -2.19 -15.41
CA GLU A 277 19.85 -1.51 -14.62
C GLU A 277 20.11 -1.55 -13.10
N LEU A 278 20.79 -2.59 -12.61
CA LEU A 278 21.14 -2.76 -11.19
C LEU A 278 22.59 -2.36 -10.88
N ALA A 279 23.38 -1.97 -11.88
CA ALA A 279 24.79 -1.61 -11.69
C ALA A 279 24.97 -0.43 -10.72
N ARG A 280 24.08 0.58 -10.80
CA ARG A 280 24.08 1.74 -9.90
C ARG A 280 23.75 1.37 -8.47
N LEU A 281 22.72 0.54 -8.28
CA LEU A 281 22.34 0.01 -6.98
C LEU A 281 23.51 -0.77 -6.36
N SER A 282 24.12 -1.66 -7.14
CA SER A 282 25.29 -2.46 -6.74
C SER A 282 26.48 -1.59 -6.32
N ALA A 283 26.81 -0.56 -7.10
CA ALA A 283 27.88 0.38 -6.77
C ALA A 283 27.57 1.17 -5.48
N TRP A 284 26.32 1.63 -5.33
CA TRP A 284 25.88 2.36 -4.16
C TRP A 284 25.93 1.53 -2.87
N VAL A 285 25.58 0.25 -2.91
CA VAL A 285 25.67 -0.66 -1.75
C VAL A 285 27.12 -0.87 -1.29
N ARG A 286 28.07 -0.88 -2.23
CA ARG A 286 29.51 -1.07 -1.98
C ARG A 286 30.22 0.18 -1.46
N SER A 287 29.72 1.37 -1.79
CA SER A 287 30.16 2.65 -1.19
C SER A 287 29.71 2.80 0.26
#